data_AF-A0A7S0C9I4-F1
#
_entry.id   AF-A0A7S0C9I4-F1
#
_cell.length_a   1.000
_cell.length_b   1.000
_cell.length_c   1.000
_cell.angle_alpha   90.00
_cell.angle_beta   90.00
_cell.angle_gamma   90.00
#
_symmetry.space_group_name_H-M   'P 1'
#
loop_
_entity.id
_entity.type
_entity.pdbx_description
1 polymer ?
#
loop_
_entity_poly.entity_id
_entity_poly.type
_entity_poly.pdbx_seq_one_letter_code
_entity_poly.pdbx_strand_id
1 'polypeptide(L)'
;MVNPRKANAIRKEAMADGTYGTFDVTTGIGWDAAWDRPQKLPSVRPFKGHKRERTREARAQRIEGLMEDMDDKIQDYRDAFVASKPETEGFENMIKNKQAGKK
;
A
#
# COMPACT_ATOMS: atom_id res chain seq x y z
N MET A 1 25.90 -34.48 14.18
CA MET A 1 24.71 -33.70 14.59
C MET A 1 23.49 -34.60 14.53
N VAL A 2 22.72 -34.74 15.61
CA VAL A 2 21.54 -35.62 15.66
C VAL A 2 20.40 -35.02 14.83
N ASN A 3 19.65 -35.86 14.13
CA ASN A 3 18.46 -35.43 13.38
C ASN A 3 17.44 -34.76 14.32
N PRO A 4 16.88 -33.59 13.99
CA PRO A 4 15.91 -32.88 14.84
C PRO A 4 14.73 -33.74 15.31
N ARG A 5 14.24 -34.65 14.47
CA ARG A 5 13.12 -35.55 14.84
C ARG A 5 13.52 -36.55 15.93
N LYS A 6 14.73 -37.12 15.82
CA LYS A 6 15.27 -38.06 16.80
C LYS A 6 15.60 -37.34 18.10
N ALA A 7 16.19 -36.15 18.02
CA ALA A 7 16.45 -35.30 19.17
C ALA A 7 15.15 -34.96 19.93
N ASN A 8 14.08 -34.60 19.22
CA ASN A 8 12.78 -34.34 19.84
C ASN A 8 12.13 -35.59 20.45
N ALA A 9 12.35 -36.78 19.90
CA ALA A 9 11.85 -38.03 20.48
C ALA A 9 12.57 -38.32 21.82
N ILE A 10 13.90 -38.27 21.81
CA ILE A 10 14.73 -38.47 23.01
C ILE A 10 14.40 -37.44 24.09
N ARG A 11 14.19 -36.17 23.71
CA ARG A 11 13.75 -35.13 24.63
C ARG A 11 12.42 -35.47 25.30
N LYS A 12 11.44 -35.99 24.54
CA LYS A 12 10.13 -36.40 25.07
C LYS A 12 10.24 -37.58 26.02
N GLU A 13 11.07 -38.57 25.69
CA GLU A 13 11.38 -39.71 26.56
C GLU A 13 12.01 -39.24 27.87
N ALA A 14 13.03 -38.37 27.81
CA ALA A 14 13.65 -37.80 29.00
C ALA A 14 12.68 -36.97 29.88
N MET A 15 11.70 -36.28 29.27
CA MET A 15 10.63 -35.60 30.02
C MET A 15 9.68 -36.59 30.71
N ALA A 16 9.38 -37.72 30.09
CA ALA A 16 8.54 -38.76 30.69
C ALA A 16 9.24 -39.49 31.84
N ASP A 17 10.54 -39.75 31.68
CA ASP A 17 11.36 -40.47 32.66
C ASP A 17 11.89 -39.58 33.80
N GLY A 18 11.60 -38.26 33.76
CA GLY A 18 12.06 -37.30 34.77
C GLY A 18 13.56 -36.97 34.72
N THR A 19 14.26 -37.37 33.66
CA THR A 19 15.69 -37.13 33.43
C THR A 19 15.96 -35.87 32.58
N TYR A 20 14.93 -35.06 32.37
CA TYR A 20 15.07 -33.76 31.72
C TYR A 20 15.80 -32.76 32.65
N GLY A 21 16.83 -32.12 32.12
CA GLY A 21 17.71 -31.20 32.85
C GLY A 21 18.97 -31.83 33.43
N THR A 22 19.06 -33.17 33.45
CA THR A 22 20.19 -33.92 33.99
C THR A 22 20.66 -34.94 32.95
N PHE A 23 21.77 -34.66 32.28
CA PHE A 23 22.37 -35.59 31.32
C PHE A 23 23.53 -36.35 31.96
N ASP A 24 23.45 -37.68 31.97
CA ASP A 24 24.54 -38.53 32.45
C ASP A 24 25.47 -38.93 31.29
N VAL A 25 26.70 -38.44 31.34
CA VAL A 25 27.72 -38.67 30.30
C VAL A 25 28.16 -40.13 30.24
N THR A 26 28.01 -40.89 31.33
CA THR A 26 28.48 -42.28 31.40
C THR A 26 27.48 -43.27 30.81
N THR A 27 26.20 -43.07 31.06
CA THR A 27 25.11 -43.92 30.53
C THR A 27 24.52 -43.39 29.22
N GLY A 28 24.71 -42.10 28.92
CA GLY A 28 24.13 -41.43 27.77
C GLY A 28 22.62 -41.19 27.91
N ILE A 29 22.08 -41.32 29.12
CA ILE A 29 20.66 -41.15 29.43
C ILE A 29 20.39 -39.71 29.89
N GLY A 30 19.25 -39.17 29.46
CA GLY A 30 18.76 -37.85 29.87
C GLY A 30 18.83 -36.81 28.77
N TRP A 31 18.41 -35.59 29.10
CA TRP A 31 18.39 -34.47 28.17
C TRP A 31 18.85 -33.20 28.86
N ASP A 32 19.90 -32.56 28.35
CA ASP A 32 20.36 -31.28 28.87
C ASP A 32 19.44 -30.15 28.38
N ALA A 33 18.92 -29.34 29.30
CA ALA A 33 18.08 -28.19 28.99
C ALA A 33 18.82 -27.15 28.11
N ALA A 34 20.14 -27.08 28.15
CA ALA A 34 20.94 -26.20 27.29
C ALA A 34 20.87 -26.57 25.80
N TRP A 35 20.43 -27.79 25.46
CA TRP A 35 20.26 -28.23 24.07
C TRP A 35 18.98 -27.69 23.43
N ASP A 36 18.05 -27.18 24.24
CA ASP A 36 16.88 -26.48 23.72
C ASP A 36 17.26 -25.13 23.14
N ARG A 37 16.85 -24.92 21.89
CA ARG A 37 17.02 -23.63 21.22
C ARG A 37 15.74 -22.81 21.39
N PRO A 38 15.77 -21.65 22.06
CA PRO A 38 14.60 -20.79 22.14
C PRO A 38 14.23 -20.33 20.73
N GLN A 39 13.04 -20.71 20.26
CA GLN A 39 12.51 -20.21 19.00
C GLN A 39 12.06 -18.77 19.21
N LYS A 40 12.57 -17.83 18.40
CA LYS A 40 12.04 -16.47 18.37
C LYS A 40 10.62 -16.54 17.81
N LEU A 41 9.62 -16.30 18.65
CA LEU A 41 8.26 -16.14 18.18
C LEU A 41 8.20 -14.91 17.25
N PRO A 42 7.57 -15.02 16.07
CA PRO A 42 7.36 -13.86 15.23
C PRO A 42 6.45 -12.88 15.98
N SER A 43 6.91 -11.64 16.16
CA SER A 43 6.08 -10.56 16.70
C SER A 43 4.88 -10.32 15.78
N VAL A 44 3.69 -10.24 16.37
CA VAL A 44 2.48 -9.88 15.64
C VAL A 44 2.63 -8.45 15.13
N ARG A 45 2.78 -8.30 13.81
CA ARG A 45 2.88 -6.97 13.18
C ARG A 45 1.49 -6.35 13.07
N PRO A 46 1.34 -5.03 13.28
CA PRO A 46 0.08 -4.36 13.02
C PRO A 46 -0.28 -4.49 11.54
N PHE A 47 -1.58 -4.52 11.25
CA PHE A 47 -2.06 -4.61 9.87
C PHE A 47 -1.67 -3.34 9.10
N LYS A 48 -1.04 -3.53 7.94
CA LYS A 48 -0.55 -2.44 7.08
C LYS A 48 -1.67 -1.59 6.47
N GLY A 49 -2.90 -2.10 6.41
CA GLY A 49 -3.97 -1.48 5.65
C GLY A 49 -3.87 -1.76 4.15
N HIS A 50 -4.99 -1.67 3.45
CA HIS A 50 -5.02 -1.73 1.99
C HIS A 50 -4.53 -0.42 1.36
N LYS A 51 -4.15 -0.45 0.07
CA LYS A 51 -3.73 0.77 -0.66
C LYS A 51 -4.80 1.87 -0.56
N ARG A 52 -6.07 1.52 -0.72
CA ARG A 52 -7.22 2.45 -0.66
C ARG A 52 -7.42 3.13 0.71
N GLU A 53 -7.04 2.47 1.80
CA GLU A 53 -7.10 3.05 3.15
C GLU A 53 -5.94 4.01 3.34
N ARG A 54 -4.72 3.56 3.00
CA ARG A 54 -3.50 4.35 3.15
C ARG A 54 -3.46 5.62 2.30
N THR A 55 -4.11 5.64 1.14
CA THR A 55 -4.10 6.79 0.23
C THR A 55 -5.38 7.62 0.29
N ARG A 56 -6.29 7.36 1.24
CA ARG A 56 -7.60 8.03 1.29
C ARG A 56 -7.47 9.54 1.51
N GLU A 57 -6.62 9.94 2.44
CA GLU A 57 -6.39 11.34 2.79
C GLU A 57 -5.76 12.12 1.63
N ALA A 58 -4.68 11.60 1.04
CA ALA A 58 -4.05 12.21 -0.13
C ALA A 58 -5.01 12.32 -1.33
N ARG A 59 -5.98 11.41 -1.45
CA ARG A 59 -7.04 11.49 -2.47
C ARG A 59 -8.06 12.59 -2.14
N ALA A 60 -8.41 12.77 -0.87
CA ALA A 60 -9.33 13.82 -0.43
C ALA A 60 -8.72 15.21 -0.67
N GLN A 61 -7.48 15.45 -0.22
CA GLN A 61 -6.77 16.71 -0.44
C GLN A 61 -6.68 17.09 -1.94
N ARG A 62 -6.44 16.11 -2.81
CA ARG A 62 -6.44 16.34 -4.26
C ARG A 62 -7.80 16.76 -4.78
N ILE A 63 -8.88 16.16 -4.27
CA ILE A 63 -10.23 16.51 -4.70
C ILE A 63 -10.59 17.91 -4.22
N GLU A 64 -10.28 18.24 -2.97
CA GLU A 64 -10.52 19.57 -2.39
C GLU A 64 -9.80 20.67 -3.19
N GLY A 65 -8.51 20.50 -3.49
CA GLY A 65 -7.79 21.47 -4.33
C GLY A 65 -8.35 21.59 -5.76
N LEU A 66 -8.86 20.49 -6.34
CA LEU A 66 -9.52 20.57 -7.65
C LEU A 66 -10.88 21.28 -7.60
N MET A 67 -11.57 21.24 -6.46
CA MET A 67 -12.85 21.93 -6.26
C MET A 67 -12.65 23.43 -6.04
N GLU A 68 -11.54 23.85 -5.41
CA GLU A 68 -11.18 25.25 -5.26
C GLU A 68 -10.99 25.94 -6.62
N ASP A 69 -10.25 25.31 -7.54
CA ASP A 69 -9.98 25.85 -8.89
C ASP A 69 -11.14 25.62 -9.90
N MET A 70 -12.31 25.19 -9.45
CA MET A 70 -13.37 24.73 -10.36
C MET A 70 -13.99 25.89 -11.16
N ASP A 71 -14.26 27.01 -10.49
CA ASP A 71 -14.92 28.16 -11.11
C ASP A 71 -14.05 28.79 -12.20
N ASP A 72 -12.74 28.92 -11.94
CA ASP A 72 -11.78 29.45 -12.90
C ASP A 72 -11.70 28.58 -14.16
N LYS A 73 -11.62 27.25 -14.02
CA LYS A 73 -11.62 26.32 -15.16
C LYS A 73 -12.89 26.40 -16.00
N ILE A 74 -14.03 26.62 -15.35
CA ILE A 74 -15.31 26.81 -16.06
C ILE A 74 -15.28 28.10 -16.86
N GLN A 75 -14.74 29.17 -16.30
CA GLN A 75 -14.64 30.46 -16.97
C GLN A 75 -13.67 30.39 -18.16
N ASP A 76 -12.47 29.83 -17.95
CA ASP A 76 -11.48 29.60 -19.01
C ASP A 76 -12.06 28.82 -20.18
N TYR A 77 -12.82 27.76 -19.88
CA TYR A 77 -13.48 26.96 -20.92
C TYR A 77 -14.52 27.78 -21.69
N ARG A 78 -15.33 28.59 -21.00
CA ARG A 78 -16.34 29.45 -21.65
C ARG A 78 -15.69 30.50 -22.54
N ASP A 79 -14.62 31.13 -22.07
CA ASP A 79 -13.90 32.16 -22.82
C ASP A 79 -13.21 31.55 -24.05
N ALA A 80 -12.56 30.39 -23.89
CA ALA A 80 -11.98 29.64 -25.00
C ALA A 80 -13.05 29.22 -26.01
N PHE A 81 -14.23 28.79 -25.54
CA PHE A 81 -15.34 28.43 -26.41
C PHE A 81 -15.84 29.63 -27.22
N VAL A 82 -16.02 30.80 -26.59
CA VAL A 82 -16.41 32.04 -27.27
C VAL A 82 -15.36 32.47 -28.29
N ALA A 83 -14.08 32.44 -27.93
CA ALA A 83 -12.98 32.79 -28.82
C ALA A 83 -12.83 31.84 -30.01
N SER A 84 -13.20 30.56 -29.84
CA SER A 84 -13.17 29.57 -30.92
C SER A 84 -14.27 29.73 -31.96
N LYS A 85 -15.31 30.53 -31.69
CA LYS A 85 -16.40 30.74 -32.63
C LYS A 85 -15.90 31.49 -33.86
N PRO A 86 -16.16 30.98 -35.08
CA PRO A 86 -15.71 31.66 -36.28
C PRO A 86 -16.43 33.00 -36.44
N GLU A 87 -15.67 34.05 -36.77
CA GLU A 87 -16.22 35.40 -37.00
C GLU A 87 -17.18 35.48 -38.19
N THR A 88 -17.18 34.46 -39.05
CA THR A 88 -18.02 34.35 -40.23
C THR A 88 -19.45 33.87 -39.94
N GLU A 89 -19.73 33.37 -38.73
CA GLU A 89 -21.07 32.92 -38.35
C GLU A 89 -21.95 34.12 -37.93
N GLY A 90 -22.83 34.52 -38.85
CA GLY A 90 -23.87 35.52 -38.61
C GLY A 90 -24.06 36.48 -39.78
N PHE A 91 -25.31 36.74 -40.17
CA PHE A 91 -25.65 37.64 -41.28
C PHE A 91 -25.06 39.05 -41.10
N GLU A 92 -25.06 39.58 -39.87
CA GLU A 92 -24.49 40.89 -39.57
C GLU A 92 -22.97 40.94 -39.75
N ASN A 93 -22.24 39.91 -39.32
CA ASN A 93 -20.78 39.85 -39.49
C ASN A 93 -20.40 39.61 -40.96
N MET A 94 -21.17 38.82 -41.70
CA MET A 94 -21.01 38.68 -43.14
C MET A 94 -21.18 40.02 -43.88
N ILE A 95 -22.18 40.83 -43.51
CA ILE A 95 -22.39 42.15 -44.11
C ILE A 95 -21.27 43.11 -43.74
N LYS A 96 -20.88 43.17 -42.45
CA LYS A 96 -19.77 44.04 -41.99
C LYS A 96 -18.45 43.67 -42.67
N ASN A 97 -18.13 42.39 -42.81
CA ASN A 97 -16.92 41.93 -43.51
C ASN A 97 -16.95 42.28 -45.00
N LYS A 98 -18.11 42.12 -45.67
CA LYS A 98 -18.30 42.55 -47.07
C LYS A 98 -18.16 44.07 -47.24
N GLN A 99 -18.72 44.87 -46.33
CA GLN A 99 -18.63 46.33 -46.37
C GLN A 99 -17.22 46.84 -46.05
N ALA A 100 -16.47 46.13 -45.19
CA ALA A 100 -15.10 46.47 -44.82
C ALA A 100 -14.04 46.00 -45.84
N GLY A 101 -14.42 45.29 -46.90
CA GLY A 101 -13.50 44.81 -47.95
C GLY A 101 -12.48 43.77 -47.49
N LYS A 102 -12.68 43.17 -46.31
CA LYS A 102 -11.85 42.06 -45.82
C LYS A 102 -12.31 40.78 -46.50
N LYS A 103 -11.41 40.15 -47.27
CA LYS A 103 -11.65 38.89 -47.99
C LYS A 103 -11.96 37.75 -47.02
#